data_AF-A0A9E1NTC9-F1
#
_entry.id   AF-A0A9E1NTC9-F1
#
_cell.length_a   1.000
_cell.length_b   1.000
_cell.length_c   1.000
_cell.angle_alpha   90.00
_cell.angle_beta   90.00
_cell.angle_gamma   90.00
#
_symmetry.space_group_name_H-M   'P 1'
#
loop_
_entity.id
_entity.type
_entity.pdbx_description
1 polymer ?
#
loop_
_entity_poly.entity_id
_entity_poly.type
_entity_poly.pdbx_seq_one_letter_code
_entity_poly.pdbx_strand_id
1 'polypeptide(L)'
;MELFSKVLTNNWSKFFFLPALAIFLFLSLIPNYALSQDKPENHGGHGNHIKNSPQPGSEYQVEKMPMDHHHDDGDGDPFRTRGSHGDLGITKPGAMQEEGLLARGRNIYLHMCVFCHGKDGNGGGTATNYLYPWPRDFRKAIFKFRSTPTETLPRDEDLYRTIIKGVPGTSMPAWEDALSPQDTWALINLIKNFSPRFSNEPQGEKIIINDPPQSTPQLIAKGKELFTKNKCDACHGKSLRGDGKLSESLKDAWSHAVFVHDITSPRYYKAGHEAKDIFRTLSSGLDGTPMSSYAHLPSEDRWALVQYIRSNFTGKIKQAEFETDIFSFRKKFEINTDVNSPIWDDVKTTNLVMRPLSARRDAIDVINFASINNGEQIAIRLKWEDPSKNAFSELNQDHYRDGVAVQFALGDGTLHTHGHNEPFFGMGNRGNPVNIWHWKSGLEETLEAEG
;
A
#
# COMPACT_ATOMS: atom_id res chain seq x y z
N MET A 1 -21.35 7.49 17.48
CA MET A 1 -20.26 8.46 17.70
C MET A 1 -19.38 7.88 18.78
N GLU A 2 -18.31 7.22 18.38
CA GLU A 2 -17.34 6.67 19.32
C GLU A 2 -16.28 7.71 19.66
N LEU A 3 -15.74 7.62 20.87
CA LEU A 3 -14.81 8.59 21.44
C LEU A 3 -13.72 7.83 22.21
N PHE A 4 -12.47 8.24 22.03
CA PHE A 4 -11.30 7.67 22.69
C PHE A 4 -10.46 8.76 23.36
N SER A 5 -9.92 8.48 24.56
CA SER A 5 -8.88 9.26 25.24
C SER A 5 -7.98 8.33 26.07
N LYS A 6 -6.66 8.55 26.01
CA LYS A 6 -5.66 7.82 26.81
C LYS A 6 -4.62 8.80 27.34
N VAL A 7 -4.28 8.66 28.62
CA VAL A 7 -3.35 9.53 29.35
C VAL A 7 -2.08 8.74 29.69
N LEU A 8 -0.92 9.32 29.45
CA LEU A 8 0.35 8.84 30.03
C LEU A 8 0.72 9.67 31.26
N THR A 9 1.38 9.05 32.23
CA THR A 9 2.14 9.71 33.29
C THR A 9 3.63 9.42 33.07
N ASN A 10 4.45 10.45 32.92
CA ASN A 10 5.91 10.29 32.87
C ASN A 10 6.44 10.04 34.28
N ASN A 11 6.68 8.79 34.66
CA ASN A 11 7.30 8.45 35.94
C ASN A 11 8.81 8.26 35.74
N TRP A 12 9.57 9.37 35.66
CA TRP A 12 11.04 9.33 35.77
C TRP A 12 11.42 9.25 37.25
N SER A 13 11.26 8.08 37.87
CA SER A 13 11.79 7.82 39.20
C SER A 13 13.07 6.97 39.13
N LYS A 14 14.15 7.62 39.53
CA LYS A 14 15.51 7.16 39.78
C LYS A 14 15.57 5.73 40.35
N PHE A 15 16.11 4.77 39.61
CA PHE A 15 16.64 3.53 40.20
C PHE A 15 18.16 3.64 40.36
N PHE A 16 18.57 3.76 41.61
CA PHE A 16 19.95 3.54 42.07
C PHE A 16 20.36 2.09 41.79
N PHE A 17 21.44 1.88 41.03
CA PHE A 17 22.13 0.60 40.93
C PHE A 17 23.13 0.48 42.09
N LEU A 18 22.98 -0.57 42.91
CA LEU A 18 24.04 -1.13 43.76
C LEU A 18 24.43 -2.49 43.17
N PRO A 19 25.73 -2.82 43.03
CA PRO A 19 26.17 -4.05 42.38
C PRO A 19 26.22 -5.19 43.42
N ALA A 20 25.65 -6.34 43.08
CA ALA A 20 25.87 -7.58 43.83
C ALA A 20 26.51 -8.62 42.91
N LEU A 21 27.74 -8.94 43.25
CA LEU A 21 28.56 -10.05 42.77
C LEU A 21 27.86 -11.39 43.05
N ALA A 22 27.82 -12.31 42.08
CA ALA A 22 27.71 -13.74 42.36
C ALA A 22 28.38 -14.54 41.22
N ILE A 23 29.50 -15.16 41.57
CA ILE A 23 30.25 -16.15 40.81
C ILE A 23 29.56 -17.51 40.99
N PHE A 24 29.34 -18.27 39.92
CA PHE A 24 29.34 -19.73 40.00
C PHE A 24 29.92 -20.35 38.72
N LEU A 25 31.08 -20.98 38.90
CA LEU A 25 31.75 -21.93 38.02
C LEU A 25 31.12 -23.32 38.21
N PHE A 26 30.96 -24.10 37.15
CA PHE A 26 31.24 -25.54 37.19
C PHE A 26 31.62 -26.10 35.81
N LEU A 27 32.82 -26.70 35.77
CA LEU A 27 33.41 -27.48 34.69
C LEU A 27 33.01 -28.97 34.80
N SER A 28 32.89 -29.66 33.67
CA SER A 28 33.30 -31.07 33.46
C SER A 28 33.23 -31.36 31.95
N LEU A 29 34.36 -31.36 31.22
CA LEU A 29 35.24 -32.51 30.88
C LEU A 29 34.62 -33.58 29.95
N ILE A 30 34.80 -33.40 28.61
CA ILE A 30 35.67 -34.19 27.65
C ILE A 30 35.46 -35.73 27.65
N PRO A 31 35.36 -36.44 26.48
CA PRO A 31 36.48 -36.52 25.53
C PRO A 31 36.27 -36.58 24.01
N ASN A 32 37.36 -36.12 23.36
CA ASN A 32 37.75 -36.20 21.95
C ASN A 32 38.06 -37.62 21.46
N TYR A 33 37.87 -37.83 20.15
CA TYR A 33 38.77 -38.53 19.22
C TYR A 33 38.68 -37.76 17.87
N ALA A 34 39.73 -37.07 17.36
CA ALA A 34 40.91 -37.58 16.62
C ALA A 34 40.51 -38.34 15.33
N LEU A 35 41.05 -38.20 14.11
CA LEU A 35 42.26 -37.62 13.47
C LEU A 35 41.99 -37.67 11.94
N SER A 36 42.52 -36.81 11.06
CA SER A 36 43.68 -37.09 10.18
C SER A 36 43.70 -36.06 9.01
N GLN A 37 44.65 -35.12 8.94
CA GLN A 37 45.91 -35.06 8.14
C GLN A 37 45.82 -34.68 6.63
N ASP A 38 46.28 -33.45 6.35
CA ASP A 38 47.29 -32.95 5.37
C ASP A 38 47.38 -33.39 3.87
N LYS A 39 47.26 -32.37 2.99
CA LYS A 39 47.99 -31.91 1.73
C LYS A 39 49.11 -32.78 1.05
N PRO A 40 49.68 -32.47 -0.16
CA PRO A 40 49.49 -31.35 -1.15
C PRO A 40 49.54 -31.71 -2.68
N GLU A 41 49.37 -30.65 -3.53
CA GLU A 41 49.96 -30.36 -4.88
C GLU A 41 49.76 -31.25 -6.13
N ASN A 42 49.25 -30.66 -7.24
CA ASN A 42 50.03 -30.44 -8.49
C ASN A 42 49.31 -29.54 -9.54
N HIS A 43 50.11 -28.90 -10.40
CA HIS A 43 49.77 -27.90 -11.43
C HIS A 43 49.27 -28.46 -12.78
N GLY A 44 48.48 -27.64 -13.50
CA GLY A 44 48.61 -27.45 -14.97
C GLY A 44 47.42 -27.83 -15.86
N GLY A 45 47.00 -26.91 -16.76
CA GLY A 45 46.40 -27.28 -18.05
C GLY A 45 45.14 -26.54 -18.52
N HIS A 46 45.34 -25.64 -19.48
CA HIS A 46 44.41 -24.96 -20.40
C HIS A 46 43.01 -25.54 -20.72
N GLY A 47 42.00 -24.65 -20.64
CA GLY A 47 41.13 -24.24 -21.76
C GLY A 47 40.10 -25.21 -22.34
N ASN A 48 38.80 -24.94 -22.11
CA ASN A 48 37.83 -24.80 -23.21
C ASN A 48 36.46 -24.26 -22.75
N HIS A 49 35.88 -23.43 -23.62
CA HIS A 49 34.52 -22.85 -23.55
C HIS A 49 33.43 -23.93 -23.51
N ILE A 50 32.55 -23.89 -22.51
CA ILE A 50 31.18 -24.45 -22.60
C ILE A 50 30.19 -23.50 -21.92
N LYS A 51 29.16 -23.11 -22.68
CA LYS A 51 28.00 -22.32 -22.26
C LYS A 51 27.21 -23.07 -21.18
N ASN A 52 27.03 -22.49 -20.00
CA ASN A 52 26.07 -22.97 -19.01
C ASN A 52 25.00 -21.91 -18.77
N SER A 53 23.75 -22.26 -19.13
CA SER A 53 22.53 -21.57 -18.72
C SER A 53 22.36 -21.68 -17.19
N PRO A 54 21.86 -20.65 -16.47
CA PRO A 54 21.66 -20.76 -15.04
C PRO A 54 20.40 -21.60 -14.72
N GLN A 55 20.57 -22.60 -13.85
CA GLN A 55 19.49 -23.35 -13.23
C GLN A 55 18.85 -22.54 -12.08
N PRO A 56 17.54 -22.65 -11.81
CA PRO A 56 16.88 -21.91 -10.73
C PRO A 56 17.32 -22.43 -9.36
N GLY A 57 17.88 -21.55 -8.51
CA GLY A 57 18.15 -21.86 -7.09
C GLY A 57 19.59 -21.66 -6.60
N SER A 58 20.53 -21.15 -7.40
CA SER A 58 21.87 -20.83 -6.89
C SER A 58 21.86 -19.51 -6.10
N GLU A 59 22.17 -19.62 -4.81
CA GLU A 59 22.45 -18.50 -3.91
C GLU A 59 23.66 -17.71 -4.45
N TYR A 60 23.43 -16.50 -4.96
CA TYR A 60 24.46 -15.70 -5.61
C TYR A 60 25.30 -14.96 -4.56
N GLN A 61 26.55 -15.39 -4.37
CA GLN A 61 27.55 -14.62 -3.63
C GLN A 61 28.00 -13.43 -4.50
N VAL A 62 27.99 -12.24 -3.90
CA VAL A 62 28.43 -11.00 -4.56
C VAL A 62 29.95 -10.92 -4.48
N GLU A 63 30.65 -11.20 -5.58
CA GLU A 63 32.01 -10.69 -5.73
C GLU A 63 31.97 -9.18 -5.96
N LYS A 64 32.74 -8.43 -5.16
CA LYS A 64 32.89 -6.98 -5.28
C LYS A 64 33.58 -6.66 -6.61
N MET A 65 32.84 -6.21 -7.61
CA MET A 65 33.44 -5.54 -8.76
C MET A 65 33.79 -4.08 -8.37
N PRO A 66 34.93 -3.53 -8.85
CA PRO A 66 35.30 -2.15 -8.58
C PRO A 66 34.32 -1.21 -9.31
N MET A 67 33.75 -0.27 -8.58
CA MET A 67 32.88 0.78 -9.14
C MET A 67 33.77 1.85 -9.79
N ASP A 68 33.74 1.98 -11.11
CA ASP A 68 34.28 3.16 -11.78
C ASP A 68 33.35 4.35 -11.52
N HIS A 69 33.89 5.36 -10.84
CA HIS A 69 33.20 6.60 -10.54
C HIS A 69 33.13 7.47 -11.80
N HIS A 70 32.01 7.41 -12.53
CA HIS A 70 31.57 8.53 -13.34
C HIS A 70 30.77 9.49 -12.46
N HIS A 71 31.37 10.65 -12.22
CA HIS A 71 30.74 11.81 -11.60
C HIS A 71 29.65 12.33 -12.54
N ASP A 72 28.40 12.02 -12.21
CA ASP A 72 27.26 12.84 -12.58
C ASP A 72 27.11 13.84 -11.44
N ASP A 73 27.31 15.14 -11.72
CA ASP A 73 27.27 16.24 -10.76
C ASP A 73 25.84 16.58 -10.31
N GLY A 74 25.08 15.56 -9.92
CA GLY A 74 23.84 15.67 -9.17
C GLY A 74 24.14 15.45 -7.69
N ASP A 75 24.47 16.53 -6.97
CA ASP A 75 24.58 16.54 -5.51
C ASP A 75 23.20 16.21 -4.90
N GLY A 76 22.93 14.92 -4.69
CA GLY A 76 21.66 14.42 -4.23
C GLY A 76 21.73 12.95 -3.87
N ASP A 77 21.61 12.64 -2.58
CA ASP A 77 21.30 11.29 -2.10
C ASP A 77 20.08 10.74 -2.89
N PRO A 78 20.10 9.45 -3.32
CA PRO A 78 19.04 8.84 -4.12
C PRO A 78 17.63 8.94 -3.51
N PHE A 79 17.51 9.35 -2.25
CA PHE A 79 16.23 9.59 -1.56
C PHE A 79 15.88 11.08 -1.37
N ARG A 80 16.66 12.02 -1.94
CA ARG A 80 16.52 13.48 -1.69
C ARG A 80 15.81 14.28 -2.77
N THR A 81 15.47 13.69 -3.91
CA THR A 81 14.85 14.46 -5.01
C THR A 81 13.34 14.28 -5.03
N ARG A 82 12.63 15.33 -4.60
CA ARG A 82 11.18 15.50 -4.85
C ARG A 82 10.97 15.55 -6.36
N GLY A 83 10.27 14.57 -6.92
CA GLY A 83 10.03 14.46 -8.35
C GLY A 83 8.79 15.22 -8.82
N SER A 84 8.91 16.12 -9.80
CA SER A 84 7.73 16.58 -10.54
C SER A 84 7.36 15.55 -11.60
N HIS A 85 6.26 14.82 -11.39
CA HIS A 85 5.73 13.83 -12.34
C HIS A 85 4.77 14.43 -13.37
N GLY A 86 5.04 15.65 -13.85
CA GLY A 86 4.10 16.48 -14.63
C GLY A 86 3.54 15.83 -15.91
N ASP A 87 4.21 14.81 -16.45
CA ASP A 87 3.78 14.09 -17.65
C ASP A 87 3.22 12.68 -17.38
N LEU A 88 3.07 12.27 -16.11
CA LEU A 88 2.62 10.94 -15.70
C LEU A 88 3.39 9.78 -16.37
N GLY A 89 4.66 9.99 -16.72
CA GLY A 89 5.50 8.96 -17.34
C GLY A 89 5.20 8.77 -18.82
N ILE A 90 4.69 9.79 -19.51
CA ILE A 90 4.60 9.81 -20.98
C ILE A 90 6.01 9.82 -21.58
N THR A 91 6.97 10.49 -20.94
CA THR A 91 8.34 10.62 -21.42
C THR A 91 9.28 9.79 -20.54
N LYS A 92 9.95 8.81 -21.14
CA LYS A 92 11.03 8.09 -20.48
C LYS A 92 12.31 8.94 -20.51
N PRO A 93 13.01 9.16 -19.38
CA PRO A 93 14.31 9.81 -19.37
C PRO A 93 15.26 9.16 -20.37
N GLY A 94 16.10 9.97 -21.05
CA GLY A 94 17.09 9.50 -22.01
C GLY A 94 18.00 8.41 -21.44
N ALA A 95 18.53 7.56 -22.32
CA ALA A 95 19.17 6.27 -22.02
C ALA A 95 20.17 6.31 -20.85
N MET A 96 19.69 5.99 -19.65
CA MET A 96 20.53 5.43 -18.59
C MET A 96 20.83 3.97 -18.96
N GLN A 97 22.06 3.51 -18.73
CA GLN A 97 22.42 2.11 -18.95
C GLN A 97 21.45 1.18 -18.20
N GLU A 98 20.94 0.15 -18.88
CA GLU A 98 19.90 -0.75 -18.37
C GLU A 98 20.32 -1.43 -17.05
N GLU A 99 21.60 -1.77 -16.93
CA GLU A 99 22.21 -2.33 -15.72
C GLU A 99 22.17 -1.35 -14.54
N GLY A 100 22.47 -0.07 -14.78
CA GLY A 100 22.37 1.00 -13.77
C GLY A 100 20.93 1.23 -13.29
N LEU A 101 19.96 1.14 -14.22
CA LEU A 101 18.53 1.20 -13.87
C LEU A 101 18.08 -0.01 -13.05
N LEU A 102 18.54 -1.22 -13.36
CA LEU A 102 18.20 -2.41 -12.60
C LEU A 102 18.76 -2.35 -11.17
N ALA A 103 20.02 -1.94 -11.00
CA ALA A 103 20.62 -1.79 -9.67
C ALA A 103 19.89 -0.72 -8.84
N ARG A 104 19.60 0.45 -9.44
CA ARG A 104 18.84 1.53 -8.80
C ARG A 104 17.43 1.07 -8.42
N GLY A 105 16.70 0.46 -9.35
CA GLY A 105 15.37 -0.09 -9.11
C GLY A 105 15.37 -1.15 -8.02
N ARG A 106 16.37 -2.04 -8.00
CA ARG A 106 16.53 -3.08 -6.97
C ARG A 106 16.71 -2.49 -5.59
N ASN A 107 17.55 -1.47 -5.44
CA ASN A 107 17.75 -0.81 -4.14
C ASN A 107 16.44 -0.21 -3.63
N ILE A 108 15.72 0.53 -4.46
CA ILE A 108 14.44 1.16 -4.08
C ILE A 108 13.41 0.08 -3.72
N TYR A 109 13.29 -0.95 -4.55
CA TYR A 109 12.37 -2.06 -4.33
C TYR A 109 12.60 -2.77 -2.99
N LEU A 110 13.86 -3.02 -2.64
CA LEU A 110 14.25 -3.66 -1.38
C LEU A 110 13.99 -2.79 -0.14
N HIS A 111 13.92 -1.46 -0.29
CA HIS A 111 13.58 -0.58 0.82
C HIS A 111 12.06 -0.36 0.94
N MET A 112 11.35 -0.25 -0.19
CA MET A 112 9.98 0.28 -0.21
C MET A 112 8.91 -0.73 -0.62
N CYS A 113 9.22 -1.70 -1.47
CA CYS A 113 8.21 -2.56 -2.11
C CYS A 113 8.23 -4.00 -1.60
N VAL A 114 9.40 -4.48 -1.16
CA VAL A 114 9.66 -5.90 -0.84
C VAL A 114 8.79 -6.45 0.29
N PHE A 115 8.43 -5.62 1.28
CA PHE A 115 7.64 -6.04 2.44
C PHE A 115 6.24 -6.52 2.04
N CYS A 116 5.69 -5.98 0.94
CA CYS A 116 4.41 -6.39 0.38
C CYS A 116 4.60 -7.34 -0.81
N HIS A 117 5.44 -6.97 -1.78
CA HIS A 117 5.54 -7.68 -3.06
C HIS A 117 6.52 -8.86 -3.07
N GLY A 118 7.27 -9.11 -1.99
CA GLY A 118 8.22 -10.22 -1.89
C GLY A 118 9.53 -9.98 -2.64
N LYS A 119 10.61 -10.66 -2.25
CA LYS A 119 11.96 -10.47 -2.84
C LYS A 119 12.04 -10.87 -4.32
N ASP A 120 11.23 -11.84 -4.72
CA ASP A 120 11.12 -12.39 -6.08
C ASP A 120 9.90 -11.85 -6.84
N GLY A 121 9.21 -10.83 -6.31
CA GLY A 121 8.05 -10.22 -6.95
C GLY A 121 6.78 -11.08 -6.91
N ASN A 122 6.72 -12.08 -6.03
CA ASN A 122 5.61 -13.04 -5.96
C ASN A 122 4.34 -12.56 -5.24
N GLY A 123 4.34 -11.36 -4.65
CA GLY A 123 3.22 -10.83 -3.86
C GLY A 123 3.13 -11.38 -2.42
N GLY A 124 4.10 -12.19 -1.99
CA GLY A 124 4.17 -12.88 -0.70
C GLY A 124 5.22 -12.30 0.25
N GLY A 125 5.30 -10.97 0.35
CA GLY A 125 6.16 -10.32 1.35
C GLY A 125 5.71 -10.58 2.79
N THR A 126 6.54 -10.21 3.77
CA THR A 126 6.26 -10.46 5.20
C THR A 126 4.99 -9.76 5.71
N ALA A 127 4.56 -8.69 5.05
CA ALA A 127 3.33 -7.98 5.39
C ALA A 127 2.07 -8.68 4.85
N THR A 128 2.18 -9.56 3.86
CA THR A 128 1.05 -10.15 3.11
C THR A 128 -0.01 -10.80 4.00
N ASN A 129 0.36 -11.36 5.17
CA ASN A 129 -0.57 -11.95 6.13
C ASN A 129 -1.57 -10.95 6.74
N TYR A 130 -1.27 -9.66 6.69
CA TYR A 130 -2.09 -8.58 7.23
C TYR A 130 -2.72 -7.72 6.14
N LEU A 131 -2.54 -8.10 4.87
CA LEU A 131 -2.94 -7.30 3.72
C LEU A 131 -4.04 -8.00 2.95
N TYR A 132 -5.15 -7.29 2.80
CA TYR A 132 -6.18 -7.65 1.86
C TYR A 132 -6.63 -6.38 1.12
N PRO A 133 -6.78 -6.38 -0.22
CA PRO A 133 -6.43 -7.46 -1.13
C PRO A 133 -4.91 -7.72 -1.16
N TRP A 134 -4.52 -8.94 -1.50
CA TRP A 134 -3.12 -9.33 -1.54
C TRP A 134 -2.30 -8.53 -2.59
N PRO A 135 -1.01 -8.27 -2.30
CA PRO A 135 -0.09 -7.64 -3.25
C PRO A 135 0.01 -8.43 -4.56
N ARG A 136 0.30 -7.72 -5.65
CA ARG A 136 0.39 -8.32 -6.99
C ARG A 136 1.61 -9.25 -7.12
N ASP A 137 1.38 -10.46 -7.63
CA ASP A 137 2.43 -11.33 -8.19
C ASP A 137 2.82 -10.81 -9.58
N PHE A 138 4.01 -10.19 -9.69
CA PHE A 138 4.54 -9.64 -10.92
C PHE A 138 5.04 -10.70 -11.89
N ARG A 139 5.38 -11.90 -11.41
CA ARG A 139 5.98 -12.98 -12.24
C ARG A 139 5.01 -13.48 -13.32
N LYS A 140 3.71 -13.34 -13.08
CA LYS A 140 2.65 -13.70 -14.03
C LYS A 140 2.42 -12.64 -15.12
N ALA A 141 2.91 -11.42 -14.92
CA ALA A 141 2.60 -10.23 -15.73
C ALA A 141 1.10 -10.02 -16.02
N ILE A 142 0.24 -10.36 -15.04
CA ILE A 142 -1.21 -10.13 -15.10
C ILE A 142 -1.50 -8.82 -14.34
N PHE A 143 -1.74 -7.73 -15.06
CA PHE A 143 -1.94 -6.40 -14.47
C PHE A 143 -3.40 -5.95 -14.60
N LYS A 144 -4.01 -5.47 -13.51
CA LYS A 144 -5.41 -5.05 -13.50
C LYS A 144 -5.64 -3.73 -14.23
N PHE A 145 -4.74 -2.76 -14.06
CA PHE A 145 -4.97 -1.37 -14.46
C PHE A 145 -4.19 -1.03 -15.73
N ARG A 146 -4.80 -1.31 -16.88
CA ARG A 146 -4.13 -1.20 -18.20
C ARG A 146 -4.87 -0.27 -19.14
N SER A 147 -4.14 0.23 -20.13
CA SER A 147 -4.65 0.94 -21.30
C SER A 147 -4.66 0.07 -22.55
N THR A 148 -4.40 -1.24 -22.39
CA THR A 148 -4.31 -2.25 -23.46
C THR A 148 -5.46 -3.27 -23.35
N PRO A 149 -5.81 -4.00 -24.44
CA PRO A 149 -6.84 -5.04 -24.42
C PRO A 149 -6.60 -6.10 -23.35
N THR A 150 -7.67 -6.76 -22.89
CA THR A 150 -7.58 -7.86 -21.92
C THR A 150 -6.57 -8.93 -22.34
N GLU A 151 -5.87 -9.52 -21.37
CA GLU A 151 -4.84 -10.55 -21.51
C GLU A 151 -3.50 -10.10 -22.12
N THR A 152 -3.41 -8.87 -22.65
CA THR A 152 -2.16 -8.28 -23.15
C THR A 152 -1.34 -7.60 -22.05
N LEU A 153 -0.03 -7.47 -22.25
CA LEU A 153 0.84 -6.73 -21.32
C LEU A 153 0.42 -5.26 -21.17
N PRO A 154 0.60 -4.66 -19.98
CA PRO A 154 0.46 -3.22 -19.78
C PRO A 154 1.45 -2.45 -20.65
N ARG A 155 1.12 -1.18 -20.96
CA ARG A 155 2.14 -0.22 -21.39
C ARG A 155 2.95 0.27 -20.19
N ASP A 156 4.15 0.78 -20.41
CA ASP A 156 4.99 1.26 -19.31
C ASP A 156 4.33 2.43 -18.55
N GLU A 157 3.57 3.30 -19.24
CA GLU A 157 2.81 4.38 -18.59
C GLU A 157 1.71 3.87 -17.65
N ASP A 158 1.21 2.64 -17.87
CA ASP A 158 0.23 2.04 -16.96
C ASP A 158 0.88 1.65 -15.64
N LEU A 159 2.10 1.11 -15.71
CA LEU A 159 2.90 0.78 -14.52
C LEU A 159 3.31 2.06 -13.78
N TYR A 160 3.77 3.06 -14.52
CA TYR A 160 4.14 4.37 -13.98
C TYR A 160 2.97 5.01 -13.24
N ARG A 161 1.82 5.18 -13.90
CA ARG A 161 0.59 5.72 -13.30
C ARG A 161 0.20 4.97 -12.03
N THR A 162 0.28 3.63 -12.07
CA THR A 162 -0.07 2.79 -10.91
C THR A 162 0.85 3.04 -9.72
N ILE A 163 2.16 3.21 -9.95
CA ILE A 163 3.13 3.48 -8.88
C ILE A 163 2.88 4.87 -8.29
N ILE A 164 2.81 5.91 -9.11
CA ILE A 164 2.74 7.28 -8.60
C ILE A 164 1.39 7.58 -7.93
N LYS A 165 0.27 7.09 -8.47
CA LYS A 165 -1.07 7.31 -7.90
C LYS A 165 -1.45 6.29 -6.82
N GLY A 166 -0.72 5.19 -6.72
CA GLY A 166 -1.07 4.06 -5.87
C GLY A 166 -2.39 3.41 -6.30
N VAL A 167 -2.96 2.60 -5.40
CA VAL A 167 -4.23 1.89 -5.67
C VAL A 167 -5.22 2.13 -4.52
N PRO A 168 -6.22 3.01 -4.70
CA PRO A 168 -7.26 3.29 -3.71
C PRO A 168 -7.94 2.02 -3.16
N GLY A 169 -8.31 2.04 -1.87
CA GLY A 169 -8.91 0.87 -1.20
C GLY A 169 -7.95 -0.29 -0.94
N THR A 170 -6.64 -0.09 -1.12
CA THR A 170 -5.58 -1.09 -0.88
C THR A 170 -4.37 -0.44 -0.22
N SER A 171 -3.49 -1.26 0.35
CA SER A 171 -2.26 -0.82 1.01
C SER A 171 -1.12 -0.43 0.05
N MET A 172 -1.39 -0.24 -1.24
CA MET A 172 -0.42 0.30 -2.21
C MET A 172 -0.49 1.84 -2.22
N PRO A 173 0.37 2.57 -1.48
CA PRO A 173 0.30 4.03 -1.38
C PRO A 173 0.62 4.72 -2.71
N ALA A 174 0.32 6.01 -2.78
CA ALA A 174 0.81 6.86 -3.85
C ALA A 174 2.27 7.20 -3.59
N TRP A 175 3.13 7.06 -4.60
CA TRP A 175 4.58 7.32 -4.48
C TRP A 175 5.01 8.60 -5.21
N GLU A 176 4.07 9.36 -5.77
CA GLU A 176 4.34 10.61 -6.52
C GLU A 176 5.20 11.61 -5.76
N ASP A 177 4.97 11.80 -4.46
CA ASP A 177 5.74 12.75 -3.66
C ASP A 177 7.07 12.19 -3.15
N ALA A 178 7.26 10.86 -3.24
CA ALA A 178 8.35 10.13 -2.61
C ALA A 178 9.43 9.64 -3.59
N LEU A 179 9.09 9.48 -4.87
CA LEU A 179 10.00 8.99 -5.91
C LEU A 179 10.27 10.08 -6.94
N SER A 180 11.46 10.09 -7.54
CA SER A 180 11.69 10.87 -8.76
C SER A 180 11.14 10.15 -9.99
N PRO A 181 10.89 10.83 -11.12
CA PRO A 181 10.59 10.16 -12.39
C PRO A 181 11.61 9.07 -12.74
N GLN A 182 12.90 9.34 -12.54
CA GLN A 182 14.00 8.42 -12.80
C GLN A 182 13.91 7.16 -11.91
N ASP A 183 13.59 7.32 -10.63
CA ASP A 183 13.38 6.22 -9.69
C ASP A 183 12.19 5.35 -10.08
N THR A 184 11.08 5.97 -10.47
CA THR A 184 9.89 5.26 -10.94
C THR A 184 10.20 4.45 -12.19
N TRP A 185 10.95 4.99 -13.15
CA TRP A 185 11.37 4.27 -14.34
C TRP A 185 12.35 3.11 -14.03
N ALA A 186 13.25 3.29 -13.07
CA ALA A 186 14.14 2.24 -12.60
C ALA A 186 13.35 1.08 -11.96
N LEU A 187 12.34 1.39 -11.14
CA LEU A 187 11.43 0.39 -10.56
C LEU A 187 10.63 -0.35 -11.64
N ILE A 188 10.10 0.35 -12.64
CA ILE A 188 9.38 -0.29 -13.76
C ILE A 188 10.28 -1.29 -14.48
N ASN A 189 11.54 -0.93 -14.72
CA ASN A 189 12.49 -1.82 -15.36
C ASN A 189 12.70 -3.11 -14.55
N LEU A 190 12.84 -2.99 -13.22
CA LEU A 190 12.91 -4.14 -12.32
C LEU A 190 11.62 -4.97 -12.34
N ILE A 191 10.45 -4.32 -12.25
CA ILE A 191 9.15 -5.01 -12.22
C ILE A 191 8.95 -5.87 -13.46
N LYS A 192 9.33 -5.35 -14.63
CA LYS A 192 9.28 -6.09 -15.90
C LYS A 192 10.20 -7.30 -15.90
N ASN A 193 11.36 -7.23 -15.24
CA ASN A 193 12.32 -8.33 -15.14
C ASN A 193 11.77 -9.55 -14.37
N PHE A 194 10.79 -9.38 -13.48
CA PHE A 194 10.19 -10.52 -12.75
C PHE A 194 9.43 -11.51 -13.66
N SER A 195 9.06 -11.13 -14.88
CA SER A 195 8.31 -12.01 -15.78
C SER A 195 8.96 -12.11 -17.16
N PRO A 196 9.22 -13.34 -17.66
CA PRO A 196 9.78 -13.52 -18.99
C PRO A 196 8.82 -13.05 -20.11
N ARG A 197 7.52 -12.85 -19.81
CA ARG A 197 6.57 -12.31 -20.80
C ARG A 197 7.04 -10.98 -21.37
N PHE A 198 7.53 -10.06 -20.54
CA PHE A 198 8.00 -8.74 -21.02
C PHE A 198 9.16 -8.80 -22.01
N SER A 199 9.92 -9.90 -22.05
CA SER A 199 10.98 -10.13 -23.04
C SER A 199 10.51 -10.95 -24.24
N ASN A 200 9.44 -11.73 -24.09
CA ASN A 200 9.00 -12.73 -25.07
C ASN A 200 7.79 -12.29 -25.90
N GLU A 201 7.03 -11.27 -25.46
CA GLU A 201 5.87 -10.77 -26.17
C GLU A 201 5.85 -9.24 -26.19
N PRO A 202 5.35 -8.62 -27.27
CA PRO A 202 5.22 -7.17 -27.33
C PRO A 202 4.14 -6.68 -26.35
N GLN A 203 4.27 -5.42 -25.92
CA GLN A 203 3.21 -4.76 -25.15
C GLN A 203 1.95 -4.57 -26.00
N GLY A 204 0.78 -4.67 -25.37
CA GLY A 204 -0.50 -4.57 -26.08
C GLY A 204 -0.74 -3.19 -26.70
N GLU A 205 -1.51 -3.14 -27.78
CA GLU A 205 -1.85 -1.86 -28.43
C GLU A 205 -2.73 -0.98 -27.54
N LYS A 206 -2.54 0.35 -27.62
CA LYS A 206 -3.28 1.27 -26.76
C LYS A 206 -4.73 1.35 -27.22
N ILE A 207 -5.66 1.15 -26.29
CA ILE A 207 -7.08 1.32 -26.55
C ILE A 207 -7.34 2.80 -26.86
N ILE A 208 -8.01 3.04 -27.98
CA ILE A 208 -8.44 4.39 -28.38
C ILE A 208 -9.61 4.80 -27.48
N ILE A 209 -9.45 5.94 -26.80
CA ILE A 209 -10.47 6.53 -25.94
C ILE A 209 -10.75 7.94 -26.45
N ASN A 210 -11.89 8.09 -27.13
CA ASN A 210 -12.36 9.38 -27.62
C ASN A 210 -12.81 10.28 -26.46
N ASP A 211 -13.14 11.53 -26.76
CA ASP A 211 -13.74 12.41 -25.76
C ASP A 211 -15.13 11.92 -25.35
N PRO A 212 -15.47 12.04 -24.05
CA PRO A 212 -16.77 11.61 -23.56
C PRO A 212 -17.88 12.44 -24.24
N PRO A 213 -18.95 11.81 -24.75
CA PRO A 213 -20.08 12.54 -25.28
C PRO A 213 -20.76 13.36 -24.17
N GLN A 214 -21.51 14.40 -24.55
CA GLN A 214 -22.30 15.15 -23.58
C GLN A 214 -23.28 14.23 -22.85
N SER A 215 -23.38 14.38 -21.53
CA SER A 215 -24.34 13.62 -20.73
C SER A 215 -25.76 14.12 -21.00
N THR A 216 -26.64 13.22 -21.42
CA THR A 216 -28.05 13.50 -21.67
C THR A 216 -28.94 12.47 -20.96
N PRO A 217 -30.19 12.81 -20.60
CA PRO A 217 -31.11 11.86 -19.97
C PRO A 217 -31.32 10.58 -20.79
N GLN A 218 -31.36 10.69 -22.13
CA GLN A 218 -31.52 9.55 -23.04
C GLN A 218 -30.31 8.62 -22.98
N LEU A 219 -29.10 9.17 -22.95
CA LEU A 219 -27.86 8.39 -22.88
C LEU A 219 -27.71 7.68 -21.53
N ILE A 220 -28.10 8.34 -20.43
CA ILE A 220 -28.15 7.75 -19.09
C ILE A 220 -29.19 6.61 -19.04
N ALA A 221 -30.38 6.81 -19.61
CA ALA A 221 -31.42 5.78 -19.67
C ALA A 221 -30.95 4.54 -20.46
N LYS A 222 -30.31 4.76 -21.62
CA LYS A 222 -29.68 3.68 -22.40
C LYS A 222 -28.61 2.94 -21.59
N GLY A 223 -27.76 3.68 -20.86
CA GLY A 223 -26.74 3.09 -19.99
C GLY A 223 -27.32 2.20 -18.90
N LYS A 224 -28.42 2.64 -18.27
CA LYS A 224 -29.14 1.84 -17.25
C LYS A 224 -29.68 0.53 -17.82
N GLU A 225 -30.27 0.56 -19.01
CA GLU A 225 -30.73 -0.65 -19.69
C GLU A 225 -29.56 -1.60 -20.00
N LEU A 226 -28.49 -1.08 -20.59
CA LEU A 226 -27.28 -1.84 -20.90
C LEU A 226 -26.65 -2.46 -19.65
N PHE A 227 -26.68 -1.77 -18.52
CA PHE A 227 -26.12 -2.26 -17.26
C PHE A 227 -26.80 -3.56 -16.81
N THR A 228 -28.13 -3.61 -16.92
CA THR A 228 -28.91 -4.82 -16.57
C THR A 228 -28.78 -5.88 -17.66
N LYS A 229 -28.85 -5.48 -18.95
CA LYS A 229 -28.73 -6.40 -20.09
C LYS A 229 -27.40 -7.15 -20.10
N ASN A 230 -26.32 -6.48 -19.74
CA ASN A 230 -24.98 -7.06 -19.64
C ASN A 230 -24.66 -7.65 -18.25
N LYS A 231 -25.69 -7.81 -17.39
CA LYS A 231 -25.61 -8.45 -16.07
C LYS A 231 -24.61 -7.80 -15.11
N CYS A 232 -24.32 -6.51 -15.27
CA CYS A 232 -23.45 -5.78 -14.35
C CYS A 232 -24.04 -5.75 -12.93
N ASP A 233 -25.38 -5.74 -12.83
CA ASP A 233 -26.15 -5.80 -11.59
C ASP A 233 -26.03 -7.14 -10.85
N ALA A 234 -25.60 -8.22 -11.52
CA ALA A 234 -25.36 -9.49 -10.85
C ALA A 234 -24.22 -9.40 -9.81
N CYS A 235 -23.23 -8.55 -10.06
CA CYS A 235 -22.09 -8.31 -9.16
C CYS A 235 -22.22 -6.96 -8.43
N HIS A 236 -22.45 -5.87 -9.16
CA HIS A 236 -22.52 -4.52 -8.59
C HIS A 236 -23.86 -4.18 -7.94
N GLY A 237 -24.89 -4.98 -8.21
CA GLY A 237 -26.26 -4.77 -7.73
C GLY A 237 -27.00 -3.65 -8.45
N LYS A 238 -28.31 -3.58 -8.24
CA LYS A 238 -29.15 -2.50 -8.79
C LYS A 238 -28.96 -1.16 -8.07
N SER A 239 -28.51 -1.20 -6.82
CA SER A 239 -28.15 -0.02 -6.04
C SER A 239 -26.77 0.53 -6.42
N LEU A 240 -25.98 -0.25 -7.17
CA LEU A 240 -24.58 0.02 -7.51
C LEU A 240 -23.62 -0.02 -6.30
N ARG A 241 -24.08 -0.49 -5.15
CA ARG A 241 -23.30 -0.52 -3.89
C ARG A 241 -22.53 -1.83 -3.66
N GLY A 242 -22.42 -2.69 -4.69
CA GLY A 242 -21.74 -4.00 -4.57
C GLY A 242 -22.59 -5.05 -3.84
N ASP A 243 -23.91 -4.93 -3.90
CA ASP A 243 -24.90 -5.81 -3.26
C ASP A 243 -25.57 -6.78 -4.26
N GLY A 244 -24.93 -7.03 -5.41
CA GLY A 244 -25.40 -8.03 -6.38
C GLY A 244 -25.29 -9.44 -5.82
N LYS A 245 -26.16 -10.35 -6.29
CA LYS A 245 -26.22 -11.75 -5.80
C LYS A 245 -24.90 -12.53 -5.89
N LEU A 246 -23.98 -12.12 -6.76
CA LEU A 246 -22.67 -12.76 -6.93
C LEU A 246 -21.57 -12.08 -6.12
N SER A 247 -21.80 -10.92 -5.50
CA SER A 247 -20.75 -10.05 -4.97
C SER A 247 -19.87 -10.69 -3.89
N GLU A 248 -20.40 -11.69 -3.18
CA GLU A 248 -19.71 -12.38 -2.09
C GLU A 248 -19.03 -13.70 -2.51
N SER A 249 -19.27 -14.20 -3.73
CA SER A 249 -18.74 -15.49 -4.20
C SER A 249 -17.65 -15.37 -5.27
N LEU A 250 -17.27 -14.14 -5.65
CA LEU A 250 -16.27 -13.89 -6.68
C LEU A 250 -14.86 -14.24 -6.21
N LYS A 251 -14.09 -14.87 -7.11
CA LYS A 251 -12.68 -15.17 -6.92
C LYS A 251 -11.82 -14.68 -8.07
N ASP A 252 -10.58 -14.34 -7.76
CA ASP A 252 -9.57 -13.95 -8.75
C ASP A 252 -8.86 -15.20 -9.33
N ALA A 253 -7.94 -15.00 -10.27
CA ALA A 253 -7.19 -16.08 -10.91
C ALA A 253 -6.30 -16.90 -9.95
N TRP A 254 -6.09 -16.42 -8.72
CA TRP A 254 -5.36 -17.10 -7.65
C TRP A 254 -6.29 -17.68 -6.59
N SER A 255 -7.60 -17.77 -6.87
CA SER A 255 -8.64 -18.25 -5.93
C SER A 255 -8.84 -17.38 -4.68
N HIS A 256 -8.30 -16.17 -4.68
CA HIS A 256 -8.54 -15.17 -3.66
C HIS A 256 -9.92 -14.56 -3.83
N ALA A 257 -10.62 -14.24 -2.74
CA ALA A 257 -11.89 -13.53 -2.84
C ALA A 257 -11.71 -12.17 -3.56
N VAL A 258 -12.75 -11.72 -4.25
CA VAL A 258 -12.79 -10.41 -4.92
C VAL A 258 -13.99 -9.65 -4.42
N PHE A 259 -13.75 -8.49 -3.81
CA PHE A 259 -14.83 -7.66 -3.32
C PHE A 259 -15.28 -6.66 -4.36
N VAL A 260 -16.59 -6.64 -4.59
CA VAL A 260 -17.27 -5.61 -5.39
C VAL A 260 -17.48 -4.40 -4.49
N HIS A 261 -16.92 -3.25 -4.89
CA HIS A 261 -17.02 -2.02 -4.10
C HIS A 261 -18.25 -1.22 -4.52
N ASP A 262 -18.66 -0.28 -3.68
CA ASP A 262 -19.66 0.72 -3.99
C ASP A 262 -19.17 1.64 -5.13
N ILE A 263 -19.72 1.46 -6.32
CA ILE A 263 -19.32 2.23 -7.51
C ILE A 263 -20.10 3.55 -7.63
N THR A 264 -20.96 3.88 -6.66
CA THR A 264 -21.52 5.24 -6.50
C THR A 264 -20.53 6.19 -5.84
N SER A 265 -19.52 5.67 -5.14
CA SER A 265 -18.48 6.52 -4.54
C SER A 265 -17.25 6.55 -5.46
N PRO A 266 -16.86 7.72 -6.01
CA PRO A 266 -15.69 7.83 -6.87
C PRO A 266 -14.36 7.46 -6.17
N ARG A 267 -14.37 7.34 -4.83
CA ARG A 267 -13.18 7.09 -4.00
C ARG A 267 -12.73 5.63 -4.02
N TYR A 268 -13.64 4.70 -4.32
CA TYR A 268 -13.32 3.28 -4.40
C TYR A 268 -12.79 2.85 -5.78
N TYR A 269 -12.73 3.77 -6.75
CA TYR A 269 -12.23 3.46 -8.09
C TYR A 269 -10.71 3.30 -8.09
N LYS A 270 -10.27 2.05 -8.19
CA LYS A 270 -8.85 1.66 -8.16
C LYS A 270 -8.05 2.13 -9.38
N ALA A 271 -8.72 2.37 -10.50
CA ALA A 271 -8.12 2.78 -11.77
C ALA A 271 -8.49 4.21 -12.19
N GLY A 272 -8.98 5.04 -11.26
CA GLY A 272 -9.52 6.37 -11.56
C GLY A 272 -11.04 6.37 -11.83
N HIS A 273 -11.68 7.50 -11.55
CA HIS A 273 -13.14 7.68 -11.60
C HIS A 273 -13.60 8.67 -12.69
N GLU A 274 -12.67 9.23 -13.47
CA GLU A 274 -13.03 10.08 -14.59
C GLU A 274 -13.70 9.28 -15.70
N ALA A 275 -14.45 9.96 -16.57
CA ALA A 275 -15.19 9.31 -17.67
C ALA A 275 -14.28 8.38 -18.50
N LYS A 276 -13.08 8.86 -18.84
CA LYS A 276 -12.09 8.11 -19.62
C LYS A 276 -11.50 6.93 -18.83
N ASP A 277 -11.39 7.02 -17.52
CA ASP A 277 -10.88 5.92 -16.67
C ASP A 277 -11.90 4.78 -16.55
N ILE A 278 -13.18 5.12 -16.38
CA ILE A 278 -14.26 4.13 -16.35
C ILE A 278 -14.41 3.49 -17.73
N PHE A 279 -14.35 4.28 -18.81
CA PHE A 279 -14.35 3.76 -20.17
C PHE A 279 -13.15 2.83 -20.42
N ARG A 280 -11.95 3.19 -19.97
CA ARG A 280 -10.75 2.33 -20.03
C ARG A 280 -10.99 1.03 -19.29
N THR A 281 -11.57 1.06 -18.09
CA THR A 281 -11.87 -0.14 -17.30
C THR A 281 -12.86 -1.06 -18.01
N LEU A 282 -13.94 -0.51 -18.56
CA LEU A 282 -14.91 -1.28 -19.35
C LEU A 282 -14.26 -1.88 -20.61
N SER A 283 -13.27 -1.21 -21.20
CA SER A 283 -12.65 -1.63 -22.45
C SER A 283 -11.50 -2.63 -22.26
N SER A 284 -10.69 -2.45 -21.22
CA SER A 284 -9.55 -3.32 -20.92
C SER A 284 -9.92 -4.51 -20.05
N GLY A 285 -10.98 -4.40 -19.23
CA GLY A 285 -11.23 -5.32 -18.13
C GLY A 285 -10.15 -5.20 -17.04
N LEU A 286 -10.35 -5.93 -15.95
CA LEU A 286 -9.38 -6.02 -14.85
C LEU A 286 -8.83 -7.44 -14.81
N ASP A 287 -7.75 -7.69 -15.57
CA ASP A 287 -7.19 -9.03 -15.75
C ASP A 287 -6.92 -9.74 -14.43
N GLY A 288 -7.20 -11.05 -14.44
CA GLY A 288 -7.12 -11.90 -13.27
C GLY A 288 -8.28 -11.70 -12.28
N THR A 289 -9.28 -10.87 -12.58
CA THR A 289 -10.53 -10.77 -11.79
C THR A 289 -11.74 -11.14 -12.64
N PRO A 290 -12.91 -11.38 -12.02
CA PRO A 290 -14.16 -11.59 -12.77
C PRO A 290 -14.67 -10.37 -13.56
N MET A 291 -14.10 -9.18 -13.35
CA MET A 291 -14.46 -7.97 -14.12
C MET A 291 -13.81 -8.02 -15.50
N SER A 292 -14.48 -8.70 -16.43
CA SER A 292 -14.02 -8.93 -17.81
C SER A 292 -14.06 -7.66 -18.66
N SER A 293 -13.44 -7.72 -19.84
CA SER A 293 -13.58 -6.67 -20.84
C SER A 293 -14.96 -6.70 -21.52
N TYR A 294 -15.52 -5.51 -21.73
CA TYR A 294 -16.74 -5.26 -22.50
C TYR A 294 -16.41 -4.64 -23.86
N ALA A 295 -15.21 -4.85 -24.40
CA ALA A 295 -14.81 -4.29 -25.69
C ALA A 295 -15.59 -4.83 -26.90
N HIS A 296 -16.35 -5.90 -26.73
CA HIS A 296 -17.31 -6.39 -27.72
C HIS A 296 -18.52 -5.46 -27.87
N LEU A 297 -18.79 -4.59 -26.88
CA LEU A 297 -19.82 -3.56 -27.00
C LEU A 297 -19.31 -2.39 -27.84
N PRO A 298 -20.18 -1.79 -28.68
CA PRO A 298 -19.84 -0.57 -29.39
C PRO A 298 -19.38 0.57 -28.47
N SER A 299 -18.58 1.50 -28.98
CA SER A 299 -18.01 2.60 -28.17
C SER A 299 -19.10 3.46 -27.54
N GLU A 300 -20.17 3.73 -28.28
CA GLU A 300 -21.33 4.50 -27.84
C GLU A 300 -22.09 3.82 -26.68
N ASP A 301 -22.12 2.49 -26.66
CA ASP A 301 -22.77 1.71 -25.60
C ASP A 301 -21.92 1.72 -24.33
N ARG A 302 -20.60 1.61 -24.47
CA ARG A 302 -19.69 1.78 -23.33
C ARG A 302 -19.75 3.21 -22.77
N TRP A 303 -19.86 4.23 -23.61
CA TRP A 303 -20.10 5.59 -23.14
C TRP A 303 -21.44 5.76 -22.42
N ALA A 304 -22.51 5.13 -22.91
CA ALA A 304 -23.80 5.13 -22.23
C ALA A 304 -23.68 4.52 -20.81
N LEU A 305 -22.99 3.38 -20.68
CA LEU A 305 -22.69 2.76 -19.38
C LEU A 305 -21.92 3.72 -18.45
N VAL A 306 -20.88 4.39 -18.96
CA VAL A 306 -20.11 5.39 -18.20
C VAL A 306 -21.01 6.51 -17.69
N GLN A 307 -21.88 7.06 -18.54
CA GLN A 307 -22.77 8.16 -18.12
C GLN A 307 -23.79 7.71 -17.07
N TYR A 308 -24.34 6.50 -17.21
CA TYR A 308 -25.21 5.95 -16.18
C TYR A 308 -24.48 5.79 -14.84
N ILE A 309 -23.30 5.16 -14.83
CA ILE A 309 -22.51 4.98 -13.61
C ILE A 309 -22.21 6.33 -12.94
N ARG A 310 -21.69 7.30 -13.70
CA ARG A 310 -21.33 8.62 -13.18
C ARG A 310 -22.55 9.44 -12.72
N SER A 311 -23.71 9.26 -13.35
CA SER A 311 -24.95 9.95 -12.92
C SER A 311 -25.41 9.52 -11.52
N ASN A 312 -24.91 8.39 -11.00
CA ASN A 312 -25.21 7.89 -9.67
C ASN A 312 -24.11 8.22 -8.65
N PHE A 313 -23.12 9.05 -9.00
CA PHE A 313 -22.05 9.39 -8.06
C PHE A 313 -22.57 10.18 -6.86
N THR A 314 -22.15 9.78 -5.66
CA THR A 314 -22.52 10.39 -4.39
C THR A 314 -21.31 10.94 -3.65
N GLY A 315 -21.52 12.00 -2.88
CA GLY A 315 -20.50 12.65 -2.07
C GLY A 315 -19.51 13.51 -2.86
N LYS A 316 -18.81 14.39 -2.15
CA LYS A 316 -17.67 15.15 -2.68
C LYS A 316 -16.38 14.44 -2.30
N ILE A 317 -15.44 14.30 -3.24
CA ILE A 317 -14.10 13.84 -2.93
C ILE A 317 -13.40 14.95 -2.14
N LYS A 318 -12.99 14.64 -0.91
CA LYS A 318 -12.08 15.49 -0.16
C LYS A 318 -10.66 15.01 -0.46
N GLN A 319 -9.83 15.88 -0.99
CA GLN A 319 -8.41 15.58 -1.12
C GLN A 319 -7.78 15.63 0.27
N ALA A 320 -6.96 14.64 0.59
CA ALA A 320 -6.11 14.70 1.77
C ALA A 320 -5.00 15.71 1.52
N GLU A 321 -4.64 16.48 2.54
CA GLU A 321 -3.43 17.27 2.52
C GLU A 321 -2.22 16.33 2.67
N PHE A 322 -1.17 16.57 1.89
CA PHE A 322 0.11 15.92 2.11
C PHE A 322 0.72 16.46 3.40
N GLU A 323 1.23 15.57 4.27
CA GLU A 323 1.91 15.95 5.53
C GLU A 323 1.07 16.91 6.42
N THR A 324 -0.07 16.42 6.92
CA THR A 324 -0.89 17.22 7.84
C THR A 324 -0.22 17.34 9.22
N ASP A 325 0.33 18.52 9.51
CA ASP A 325 0.85 18.85 10.84
C ASP A 325 -0.27 18.85 11.89
N ILE A 326 -0.08 18.07 12.94
CA ILE A 326 -0.96 18.02 14.12
C ILE A 326 -0.24 18.59 15.34
N PHE A 327 -0.96 19.40 16.11
CA PHE A 327 -0.41 20.09 17.29
C PHE A 327 -1.12 19.62 18.56
N SER A 328 -0.37 19.59 19.65
CA SER A 328 -0.89 19.30 20.99
C SER A 328 -0.95 20.58 21.84
N PHE A 329 -2.11 20.89 22.39
CA PHE A 329 -2.37 22.11 23.15
C PHE A 329 -1.93 21.97 24.60
N ARG A 330 -1.13 22.92 25.09
CA ARG A 330 -0.66 22.87 26.48
C ARG A 330 -1.76 23.27 27.47
N LYS A 331 -2.05 22.42 28.45
CA LYS A 331 -2.93 22.69 29.59
C LYS A 331 -2.11 22.66 30.89
N LYS A 332 -2.48 23.49 31.88
CA LYS A 332 -1.74 23.66 33.15
C LYS A 332 -2.19 22.71 34.27
N PHE A 333 -3.16 21.85 33.99
CA PHE A 333 -3.80 20.98 34.96
C PHE A 333 -3.60 19.51 34.57
N GLU A 334 -3.91 18.62 35.50
CA GLU A 334 -3.85 17.18 35.30
C GLU A 334 -4.84 16.76 34.20
N ILE A 335 -4.38 15.89 33.30
CA ILE A 335 -5.18 15.41 32.17
C ILE A 335 -5.93 14.16 32.60
N ASN A 336 -7.24 14.10 32.31
CA ASN A 336 -8.07 12.92 32.53
C ASN A 336 -8.42 12.21 31.21
N THR A 337 -8.94 10.98 31.31
CA THR A 337 -9.36 10.15 30.18
C THR A 337 -10.82 10.39 29.75
N ASP A 338 -11.54 11.34 30.36
CA ASP A 338 -12.92 11.62 29.97
C ASP A 338 -12.95 12.42 28.66
N VAL A 339 -13.47 11.78 27.63
CA VAL A 339 -13.62 12.31 26.27
C VAL A 339 -14.60 13.48 26.17
N ASN A 340 -15.52 13.61 27.14
CA ASN A 340 -16.51 14.67 27.23
C ASN A 340 -16.12 15.74 28.25
N SER A 341 -14.94 15.64 28.86
CA SER A 341 -14.48 16.61 29.85
C SER A 341 -14.35 18.02 29.25
N PRO A 342 -14.67 19.09 30.02
CA PRO A 342 -14.44 20.48 29.60
C PRO A 342 -12.98 20.83 29.31
N ILE A 343 -12.02 19.94 29.63
CA ILE A 343 -10.60 20.10 29.25
C ILE A 343 -10.42 20.30 27.75
N TRP A 344 -11.33 19.74 26.94
CA TRP A 344 -11.34 19.82 25.49
C TRP A 344 -11.96 21.11 24.95
N ASP A 345 -12.54 21.94 25.81
CA ASP A 345 -13.06 23.24 25.43
C ASP A 345 -11.90 24.12 24.91
N ASP A 346 -12.19 24.84 23.82
CA ASP A 346 -11.27 25.68 23.06
C ASP A 346 -10.03 24.97 22.49
N VAL A 347 -9.98 23.63 22.52
CA VAL A 347 -8.91 22.87 21.86
C VAL A 347 -9.16 22.86 20.36
N LYS A 348 -8.23 23.41 19.57
CA LYS A 348 -8.31 23.35 18.11
C LYS A 348 -8.31 21.89 17.66
N THR A 349 -9.21 21.58 16.74
CA THR A 349 -9.30 20.25 16.14
C THR A 349 -8.85 20.30 14.68
N THR A 350 -8.34 19.17 14.21
CA THR A 350 -7.92 18.97 12.82
C THR A 350 -8.72 17.82 12.23
N ASN A 351 -9.31 18.01 11.04
CA ASN A 351 -9.99 16.93 10.33
C ASN A 351 -8.98 16.19 9.48
N LEU A 352 -8.64 14.97 9.88
CA LEU A 352 -7.75 14.09 9.13
C LEU A 352 -8.57 13.32 8.10
N VAL A 353 -8.26 13.53 6.82
CA VAL A 353 -8.87 12.76 5.72
C VAL A 353 -8.23 11.38 5.70
N MET A 354 -9.06 10.36 5.91
CA MET A 354 -8.61 8.98 5.94
C MET A 354 -8.51 8.43 4.52
N ARG A 355 -7.63 7.44 4.36
CA ARG A 355 -7.60 6.58 3.18
C ARG A 355 -8.13 5.21 3.58
N PRO A 356 -9.41 4.90 3.28
CA PRO A 356 -9.98 3.62 3.64
C PRO A 356 -9.21 2.47 2.98
N LEU A 357 -8.79 1.51 3.79
CA LEU A 357 -8.21 0.25 3.34
C LEU A 357 -9.27 -0.83 3.52
N SER A 358 -9.48 -1.68 2.52
CA SER A 358 -10.42 -2.82 2.57
C SER A 358 -11.91 -2.47 2.73
N ALA A 359 -12.26 -1.21 2.92
CA ALA A 359 -13.66 -0.79 3.00
C ALA A 359 -14.36 -0.97 1.66
N ARG A 360 -15.48 -1.71 1.67
CA ARG A 360 -16.28 -2.00 0.47
C ARG A 360 -17.38 -0.96 0.25
N ARG A 361 -17.89 -0.41 1.34
CA ARG A 361 -18.99 0.55 1.46
C ARG A 361 -18.85 1.27 2.80
N ASP A 362 -19.48 2.45 2.90
CA ASP A 362 -19.67 3.17 4.18
C ASP A 362 -18.38 3.37 5.00
N ALA A 363 -17.26 3.68 4.33
CA ALA A 363 -15.99 3.91 4.99
C ALA A 363 -16.00 5.18 5.85
N ILE A 364 -15.25 5.11 6.95
CA ILE A 364 -14.89 6.30 7.72
C ILE A 364 -13.86 7.09 6.92
N ASP A 365 -14.29 8.24 6.40
CA ASP A 365 -13.48 9.08 5.51
C ASP A 365 -12.76 10.21 6.23
N VAL A 366 -13.23 10.59 7.42
CA VAL A 366 -12.67 11.71 8.19
C VAL A 366 -12.68 11.35 9.67
N ILE A 367 -11.53 11.53 10.31
CA ILE A 367 -11.41 11.48 11.76
C ILE A 367 -11.08 12.89 12.25
N ASN A 368 -11.84 13.39 13.22
CA ASN A 368 -11.49 14.62 13.91
C ASN A 368 -10.46 14.30 15.00
N PHE A 369 -9.32 14.97 14.92
CA PHE A 369 -8.19 14.84 15.83
C PHE A 369 -8.09 16.08 16.73
N ALA A 370 -7.84 15.85 18.01
CA ALA A 370 -7.40 16.86 18.96
C ALA A 370 -6.36 16.27 19.91
N SER A 371 -5.43 17.09 20.39
CA SER A 371 -4.48 16.66 21.42
C SER A 371 -4.22 17.77 22.42
N ILE A 372 -3.99 17.35 23.67
CA ILE A 372 -3.59 18.19 24.79
C ILE A 372 -2.39 17.56 25.50
N ASN A 373 -1.53 18.39 26.11
CA ASN A 373 -0.42 17.95 26.93
C ASN A 373 -0.18 18.90 28.11
N ASN A 374 0.49 18.44 29.17
CA ASN A 374 0.95 19.30 30.27
C ASN A 374 2.48 19.30 30.45
N GLY A 375 3.20 18.54 29.62
CA GLY A 375 4.66 18.34 29.68
C GLY A 375 5.06 17.00 30.28
N GLU A 376 4.17 16.36 31.03
CA GLU A 376 4.36 15.02 31.59
C GLU A 376 3.36 14.01 31.02
N GLN A 377 2.19 14.51 30.64
CA GLN A 377 1.06 13.74 30.14
C GLN A 377 0.67 14.29 28.76
N ILE A 378 0.19 13.40 27.90
CA ILE A 378 -0.47 13.72 26.64
C ILE A 378 -1.78 12.94 26.57
N ALA A 379 -2.83 13.59 26.08
CA ALA A 379 -4.06 12.94 25.65
C ALA A 379 -4.37 13.27 24.20
N ILE A 380 -4.99 12.30 23.54
CA ILE A 380 -5.43 12.39 22.17
C ILE A 380 -6.91 12.05 22.16
N ARG A 381 -7.71 12.93 21.55
CA ARG A 381 -9.13 12.70 21.29
C ARG A 381 -9.35 12.48 19.82
N LEU A 382 -9.95 11.34 19.49
CA LEU A 382 -10.38 10.98 18.16
C LEU A 382 -11.90 10.88 18.14
N LYS A 383 -12.52 11.45 17.11
CA LYS A 383 -13.97 11.43 16.92
C LYS A 383 -14.29 11.15 15.45
N TRP A 384 -15.16 10.19 15.20
CA TRP A 384 -15.67 9.86 13.88
C TRP A 384 -17.18 9.61 13.89
N GLU A 385 -17.77 9.70 12.70
CA GLU A 385 -19.14 9.24 12.46
C GLU A 385 -19.08 7.75 12.14
N ASP A 386 -19.67 6.93 13.00
CA ASP A 386 -19.79 5.50 12.80
C ASP A 386 -21.14 5.20 12.14
N PRO A 387 -21.17 4.71 10.88
CA PRO A 387 -22.40 4.30 10.22
C PRO A 387 -22.89 2.90 10.66
N SER A 388 -22.08 2.17 11.43
CA SER A 388 -22.41 0.85 11.95
C SER A 388 -23.43 0.95 13.10
N LYS A 389 -24.11 -0.16 13.38
CA LYS A 389 -24.99 -0.26 14.55
C LYS A 389 -24.19 -0.92 15.68
N ASN A 390 -24.22 -0.32 16.86
CA ASN A 390 -23.73 -0.96 18.07
C ASN A 390 -24.42 -2.31 18.26
N ALA A 391 -23.65 -3.40 18.21
CA ALA A 391 -24.14 -4.75 18.40
C ALA A 391 -23.29 -5.47 19.46
N PHE A 392 -23.96 -6.00 20.48
CA PHE A 392 -23.39 -6.98 21.39
C PHE A 392 -23.40 -8.36 20.70
N SER A 393 -22.47 -8.68 19.80
CA SER A 393 -22.33 -10.10 19.43
C SER A 393 -20.95 -10.45 18.89
N GLU A 394 -20.47 -11.58 19.44
CA GLU A 394 -19.53 -12.57 18.88
C GLU A 394 -18.53 -12.03 17.85
N LEU A 395 -17.28 -11.90 18.32
CA LEU A 395 -16.10 -11.67 17.49
C LEU A 395 -15.96 -12.81 16.47
N ASN A 396 -16.52 -12.63 15.29
CA ASN A 396 -16.31 -13.51 14.15
C ASN A 396 -15.08 -13.01 13.36
N GLN A 397 -14.48 -13.85 12.51
CA GLN A 397 -13.29 -13.47 11.70
C GLN A 397 -13.49 -12.20 10.83
N ASP A 398 -14.74 -11.83 10.55
CA ASP A 398 -15.11 -10.70 9.71
C ASP A 398 -15.75 -9.51 10.47
N HIS A 399 -15.97 -9.63 11.79
CA HIS A 399 -16.55 -8.56 12.60
C HIS A 399 -15.55 -8.10 13.65
N TYR A 400 -14.96 -6.93 13.41
CA TYR A 400 -13.98 -6.31 14.30
C TYR A 400 -14.69 -5.31 15.21
N ARG A 401 -14.28 -5.27 16.48
CA ARG A 401 -14.60 -4.13 17.34
C ARG A 401 -13.93 -2.89 16.78
N ASP A 402 -14.59 -1.76 16.95
CA ASP A 402 -13.97 -0.46 16.70
C ASP A 402 -12.67 -0.36 17.50
N GLY A 403 -11.67 0.21 16.83
CA GLY A 403 -10.34 0.30 17.39
C GLY A 403 -9.51 1.31 16.63
N VAL A 404 -8.56 1.90 17.34
CA VAL A 404 -7.69 2.92 16.79
C VAL A 404 -6.29 2.77 17.35
N ALA A 405 -5.29 2.98 16.49
CA ALA A 405 -3.90 2.94 16.87
C ALA A 405 -3.24 4.28 16.53
N VAL A 406 -2.45 4.83 17.46
CA VAL A 406 -1.59 5.99 17.23
C VAL A 406 -0.15 5.52 17.30
N GLN A 407 0.61 5.74 16.23
CA GLN A 407 2.03 5.38 16.13
C GLN A 407 2.92 6.60 16.41
N PHE A 408 3.90 6.43 17.27
CA PHE A 408 4.92 7.42 17.61
C PHE A 408 6.29 6.91 17.17
N ALA A 409 7.01 7.73 16.40
CA ALA A 409 8.42 7.50 16.17
C ALA A 409 9.20 7.59 17.50
N LEU A 410 10.20 6.74 17.69
CA LEU A 410 11.09 6.78 18.85
C LEU A 410 12.43 7.41 18.49
N GLY A 411 12.93 8.28 19.38
CA GLY A 411 14.19 9.01 19.21
C GLY A 411 14.04 10.34 18.46
N ASP A 412 15.17 11.02 18.23
CA ASP A 412 15.23 12.33 17.54
C ASP A 412 15.06 12.21 16.01
N GLY A 413 14.32 11.19 15.56
CA GLY A 413 14.05 10.93 14.15
C GLY A 413 13.45 12.17 13.50
N THR A 414 14.20 12.77 12.59
CA THR A 414 13.78 13.99 11.90
C THR A 414 12.75 13.60 10.85
N LEU A 415 11.49 13.94 11.10
CA LEU A 415 10.43 13.80 10.11
C LEU A 415 10.73 14.75 8.92
N HIS A 416 10.61 14.22 7.70
CA HIS A 416 10.42 14.85 6.39
C HIS A 416 11.44 15.91 5.88
N THR A 417 12.45 16.33 6.64
CA THR A 417 13.41 17.35 6.16
C THR A 417 14.63 16.80 5.43
N HIS A 418 14.96 15.50 5.53
CA HIS A 418 16.25 14.96 5.09
C HIS A 418 16.23 13.57 4.41
N GLY A 419 15.16 13.26 3.66
CA GLY A 419 14.98 11.95 3.03
C GLY A 419 14.25 10.98 3.96
N HIS A 420 13.69 9.91 3.39
CA HIS A 420 12.79 8.94 4.04
C HIS A 420 13.45 8.10 5.15
N ASN A 421 14.01 8.73 6.18
CA ASN A 421 14.62 8.06 7.33
C ASN A 421 13.61 7.77 8.45
N GLU A 422 12.32 7.85 8.13
CA GLU A 422 11.24 7.71 9.08
C GLU A 422 11.01 6.23 9.42
N PRO A 423 10.45 5.93 10.59
CA PRO A 423 9.89 4.62 10.81
C PRO A 423 8.81 4.34 9.78
N PHE A 424 8.84 3.14 9.21
CA PHE A 424 7.77 2.68 8.33
C PHE A 424 6.40 2.87 9.01
N PHE A 425 5.46 3.50 8.29
CA PHE A 425 4.14 3.83 8.85
C PHE A 425 3.32 2.59 9.26
N GLY A 426 3.67 1.40 8.75
CA GLY A 426 3.08 0.13 9.13
C GLY A 426 3.88 -0.62 10.19
N MET A 427 4.01 -0.05 11.40
CA MET A 427 4.67 -0.65 12.59
C MET A 427 6.20 -0.50 12.69
N GLY A 428 6.80 0.47 11.98
CA GLY A 428 8.23 0.73 12.00
C GLY A 428 9.07 -0.30 11.25
N ASN A 429 10.40 -0.15 11.31
CA ASN A 429 11.35 -1.05 10.66
C ASN A 429 12.61 -1.21 11.52
N ARG A 430 13.46 -2.18 11.16
CA ARG A 430 14.73 -2.40 11.86
C ARG A 430 15.58 -1.11 11.79
N GLY A 431 15.96 -0.59 12.95
CA GLY A 431 16.69 0.68 13.09
C GLY A 431 15.80 1.87 13.47
N ASN A 432 14.53 1.84 13.10
CA ASN A 432 13.54 2.89 13.37
C ASN A 432 12.34 2.29 14.13
N PRO A 433 12.48 1.98 15.43
CA PRO A 433 11.39 1.43 16.22
C PRO A 433 10.32 2.48 16.49
N VAL A 434 9.11 2.00 16.78
CA VAL A 434 7.94 2.85 17.06
C VAL A 434 7.26 2.39 18.34
N ASN A 435 6.55 3.32 18.98
CA ASN A 435 5.61 3.01 20.05
C ASN A 435 4.18 3.17 19.52
N ILE A 436 3.31 2.19 19.78
CA ILE A 436 1.96 2.16 19.21
C ILE A 436 0.94 2.04 20.32
N TRP A 437 0.07 3.03 20.41
CA TRP A 437 -1.00 3.05 21.39
C TRP A 437 -2.27 2.58 20.73
N HIS A 438 -2.69 1.38 21.10
CA HIS A 438 -3.92 0.79 20.61
C HIS A 438 -5.03 0.97 21.63
N TRP A 439 -6.21 1.33 21.14
CA TRP A 439 -7.47 1.27 21.84
C TRP A 439 -8.47 0.43 21.06
N LYS A 440 -9.34 -0.28 21.78
CA LYS A 440 -10.45 -1.05 21.24
C LYS A 440 -11.68 -0.81 22.10
N SER A 441 -12.85 -0.72 21.48
CA SER A 441 -14.11 -0.61 22.19
C SER A 441 -14.37 -1.85 23.06
N GLY A 442 -14.94 -1.66 24.25
CA GLY A 442 -15.34 -2.73 25.19
C GLY A 442 -14.20 -3.61 25.74
N LEU A 443 -12.92 -3.21 25.63
CA LEU A 443 -11.79 -4.01 26.12
C LEU A 443 -11.76 -4.09 27.65
N GLU A 444 -12.08 -2.98 28.33
CA GLU A 444 -12.11 -2.88 29.80
C GLU A 444 -13.20 -3.76 30.41
N GLU A 445 -14.40 -3.76 29.83
CA GLU A 445 -15.52 -4.63 30.24
C GLU A 445 -15.21 -6.13 30.07
N THR A 446 -14.32 -6.49 29.13
CA THR A 446 -13.91 -7.89 28.92
C THR A 446 -12.86 -8.32 29.95
N LEU A 447 -11.90 -7.45 30.28
CA LEU A 447 -10.87 -7.73 31.29
C LEU A 447 -11.46 -7.82 32.71
N GLU A 448 -12.53 -7.06 32.99
CA GLU A 448 -13.27 -7.13 34.26
C GLU A 448 -14.21 -8.34 34.35
N ALA A 449 -14.64 -8.90 33.21
CA ALA A 449 -15.49 -10.11 33.19
C ALA A 449 -14.69 -11.42 33.25
N GLU A 450 -13.39 -11.38 32.92
CA GLU A 450 -12.46 -12.52 32.96
C GLU A 450 -11.60 -12.57 34.24
N GLY A 451 -11.67 -11.54 35.10
CA GLY A 451 -11.04 -11.50 36.43
C GLY A 451 -12.02 -11.84 37.54
#